data_AF-A0A963BH78-F1
#
_entry.id   AF-A0A963BH78-F1
#
_cell.length_a   1.000
_cell.length_b   1.000
_cell.length_c   1.000
_cell.angle_alpha   90.00
_cell.angle_beta   90.00
_cell.angle_gamma   90.00
#
_symmetry.space_group_name_H-M   'P 1'
#
loop_
_entity.id
_entity.type
_entity.pdbx_description
1 polymer ?
#
loop_
_entity_poly.entity_id
_entity_poly.type
_entity_poly.pdbx_seq_one_letter_code
_entity_poly.pdbx_strand_id
1 'polypeptide(L)'
;MLQRTFDADAILKRLKRRLDQVQPPTDGRLWSFGFRFDFEEVRRPARLGADLIYWSEPAHGRLRMAAGRALSVRAFGRDHIHALAETFGPWRRDWVVAEQASPAACLGFCFSPGRGRETLPDAALNVPLVLFESGTKGAVLTFSAGPEAPSEPQALRRRWLSAARRILYSLQAEVAPSAEVNRILWALNMPGCGQWRARVEAAVAAIRRGQAQKLVLSRRMCVGTERPLRPGALIHWLAMNNPRGVHFAYPAGDHWVVGATPERLLSVRGDTVHADALAGTGPLPAGSLLSDPKSRHEQSLVTRDLLQRLQGHCSELRCTSRPRIRRQAGVEHLWTPVRGRLQQGDLLELAAQVHPTPAVGGYPRESALDWLSRNGEERRGWYSGGFGWMLPDGSGDLHVNLRSARIRGRVAELSAGAGIVADSDPEAELRETEWKLDSMLQALRSA
;
A
#
# COMPACT_ATOMS: atom_id res chain seq x y z
N MET A 1 24.35 -15.19 -24.57
CA MET A 1 22.95 -15.66 -24.57
C MET A 1 22.09 -14.47 -24.92
N LEU A 2 21.51 -14.42 -26.12
CA LEU A 2 20.67 -13.28 -26.56
C LEU A 2 19.47 -13.19 -25.61
N GLN A 3 19.38 -12.10 -24.83
CA GLN A 3 18.22 -11.82 -23.99
C GLN A 3 16.96 -11.84 -24.88
N ARG A 4 16.02 -12.74 -24.62
CA ARG A 4 14.71 -12.70 -25.29
C ARG A 4 14.00 -11.46 -24.78
N THR A 5 14.07 -10.39 -25.56
CA THR A 5 13.38 -9.14 -25.26
C THR A 5 11.88 -9.39 -25.27
N PHE A 6 11.22 -9.01 -24.18
CA PHE A 6 9.77 -8.95 -24.07
C PHE A 6 9.18 -8.14 -25.24
N ASP A 7 8.30 -8.76 -26.03
CA ASP A 7 7.64 -8.16 -27.21
C ASP A 7 6.13 -8.04 -26.99
N ALA A 8 5.68 -6.82 -26.67
CA ALA A 8 4.27 -6.53 -26.45
C ALA A 8 3.41 -6.77 -27.70
N ASP A 9 3.91 -6.50 -28.91
CA ASP A 9 3.14 -6.63 -30.15
C ASP A 9 2.86 -8.10 -30.49
N ALA A 10 3.87 -8.96 -30.32
CA ALA A 10 3.70 -10.40 -30.47
C ALA A 10 2.68 -10.97 -29.46
N ILE A 11 2.73 -10.53 -28.20
CA ILE A 11 1.77 -10.92 -27.16
C ILE A 11 0.36 -10.44 -27.51
N LEU A 12 0.20 -9.18 -27.91
CA LEU A 12 -1.10 -8.60 -28.29
C LEU A 12 -1.73 -9.34 -29.48
N LYS A 13 -0.94 -9.74 -30.48
CA LYS A 13 -1.41 -10.53 -31.63
C LYS A 13 -1.94 -11.91 -31.22
N ARG A 14 -1.26 -12.59 -30.28
CA ARG A 14 -1.72 -13.88 -29.71
C ARG A 14 -2.97 -13.67 -28.86
N LEU A 15 -2.98 -12.63 -28.02
CA LEU A 15 -4.09 -12.30 -27.15
C LEU A 15 -5.37 -12.01 -27.95
N LYS A 16 -5.29 -11.21 -29.02
CA LYS A 16 -6.46 -10.90 -29.87
C LYS A 16 -7.16 -12.17 -30.37
N ARG A 17 -6.39 -13.12 -30.92
CA ARG A 17 -6.92 -14.42 -31.39
C ARG A 17 -7.58 -15.22 -30.26
N ARG A 18 -7.00 -15.19 -29.05
CA ARG A 18 -7.57 -15.89 -27.90
C ARG A 18 -8.88 -15.24 -27.44
N LEU A 19 -8.93 -13.92 -27.35
CA LEU A 19 -10.12 -13.18 -26.93
C LEU A 19 -11.32 -13.41 -27.87
N ASP A 20 -11.09 -13.71 -29.15
CA ASP A 20 -12.18 -14.02 -30.10
C ASP A 20 -12.95 -15.30 -29.74
N GLN A 21 -12.30 -16.23 -29.02
CA GLN A 21 -12.86 -17.50 -28.56
C GLN A 21 -13.51 -17.40 -27.17
N VAL A 22 -13.36 -16.26 -26.49
CA VAL A 22 -13.84 -16.07 -25.12
C VAL A 22 -15.25 -15.50 -25.13
N GLN A 23 -16.17 -16.17 -24.44
CA GLN A 23 -17.54 -15.71 -24.21
C GLN A 23 -17.77 -15.53 -22.70
N PRO A 24 -17.80 -14.29 -22.19
CA PRO A 24 -18.15 -14.03 -20.81
C PRO A 24 -19.66 -14.28 -20.58
N PRO A 25 -20.06 -14.68 -19.38
CA PRO A 25 -21.47 -14.82 -19.03
C PRO A 25 -22.18 -13.47 -19.05
N THR A 26 -23.47 -13.49 -19.38
CA THR A 26 -24.34 -12.29 -19.48
C THR A 26 -25.25 -12.11 -18.26
N ASP A 27 -25.05 -12.90 -17.21
CA ASP A 27 -25.87 -12.94 -16.00
C ASP A 27 -25.48 -11.88 -14.95
N GLY A 28 -24.59 -10.95 -15.31
CA GLY A 28 -24.16 -9.84 -14.45
C GLY A 28 -23.20 -10.23 -13.32
N ARG A 29 -22.82 -11.50 -13.20
CA ARG A 29 -21.84 -11.95 -12.20
C ARG A 29 -20.45 -11.41 -12.52
N LEU A 30 -19.63 -11.32 -11.48
CA LEU A 30 -18.21 -11.07 -11.64
C LEU A 30 -17.54 -12.31 -12.24
N TRP A 31 -16.86 -12.13 -13.37
CA TRP A 31 -16.27 -13.24 -14.12
C TRP A 31 -14.86 -12.88 -14.58
N SER A 32 -13.92 -13.82 -14.54
CA SER A 32 -12.54 -13.59 -14.98
C SER A 32 -11.95 -14.75 -15.80
N PHE A 33 -11.11 -14.44 -16.78
CA PHE A 33 -10.37 -15.38 -17.61
C PHE A 33 -8.88 -15.02 -17.71
N GLY A 34 -7.99 -16.01 -17.80
CA GLY A 34 -6.54 -15.80 -17.83
C GLY A 34 -5.88 -16.09 -19.18
N PHE A 35 -4.85 -15.31 -19.51
CA PHE A 35 -3.95 -15.55 -20.63
C PHE A 35 -2.51 -15.61 -20.12
N ARG A 36 -1.89 -16.80 -20.16
CA ARG A 36 -0.52 -17.02 -19.71
C ARG A 36 0.49 -16.88 -20.86
N PHE A 37 1.67 -16.34 -20.53
CA PHE A 37 2.78 -16.21 -21.46
C PHE A 37 4.11 -16.15 -20.71
N ASP A 38 5.19 -16.49 -21.42
CA ASP A 38 6.54 -16.43 -20.89
C ASP A 38 6.94 -14.99 -20.60
N PHE A 39 7.50 -14.77 -19.42
CA PHE A 39 7.93 -13.46 -18.94
C PHE A 39 9.06 -13.66 -17.94
N GLU A 40 10.29 -13.39 -18.35
CA GLU A 40 11.49 -13.75 -17.59
C GLU A 40 11.96 -12.64 -16.63
N GLU A 41 11.53 -11.39 -16.80
CA GLU A 41 12.04 -10.26 -16.00
C GLU A 41 10.97 -9.33 -15.46
N VAL A 42 11.03 -9.05 -14.16
CA VAL A 42 10.28 -7.96 -13.52
C VAL A 42 10.83 -6.61 -13.98
N ARG A 43 10.21 -6.02 -15.02
CA ARG A 43 10.54 -4.66 -15.47
C ARG A 43 9.88 -3.62 -14.57
N ARG A 44 10.65 -2.58 -14.20
CA ARG A 44 10.14 -1.40 -13.48
C ARG A 44 9.75 -0.34 -14.51
N PRO A 45 8.48 0.06 -14.59
CA PRO A 45 8.01 0.92 -15.66
C PRO A 45 8.59 2.33 -15.53
N ALA A 46 9.26 2.80 -16.58
CA ALA A 46 9.66 4.21 -16.69
C ALA A 46 8.45 5.16 -16.81
N ARG A 47 7.41 4.66 -17.48
CA ARG A 47 6.17 5.38 -17.76
C ARG A 47 5.01 4.57 -17.20
N LEU A 48 4.19 5.25 -16.41
CA LEU A 48 2.94 4.69 -15.92
C LEU A 48 1.80 5.45 -16.60
N GLY A 49 0.92 4.74 -17.31
CA GLY A 49 -0.28 5.35 -17.89
C GLY A 49 -1.16 5.99 -16.81
N ALA A 50 -1.92 7.02 -17.18
CA ALA A 50 -2.66 7.90 -16.25
C ALA A 50 -3.62 7.19 -15.28
N ASP A 51 -4.05 5.97 -15.60
CA ASP A 51 -5.03 5.18 -14.85
C ASP A 51 -4.50 3.78 -14.44
N LEU A 52 -3.20 3.52 -14.60
CA LEU A 52 -2.63 2.24 -14.23
C LEU A 52 -2.33 2.19 -12.74
N ILE A 53 -2.78 1.13 -12.06
CA ILE A 53 -2.31 0.80 -10.71
C ILE A 53 -1.04 -0.02 -10.85
N TYR A 54 -0.02 0.32 -10.06
CA TYR A 54 1.23 -0.42 -9.96
C TYR A 54 1.42 -0.93 -8.53
N TRP A 55 1.85 -2.17 -8.40
CA TRP A 55 2.27 -2.76 -7.13
C TRP A 55 3.41 -3.75 -7.37
N SER A 56 4.49 -3.69 -6.59
CA SER A 56 5.53 -4.70 -6.65
C SER A 56 6.13 -5.02 -5.29
N GLU A 57 6.63 -6.24 -5.17
CA GLU A 57 7.39 -6.73 -4.05
C GLU A 57 8.62 -7.48 -4.58
N PRO A 58 9.70 -6.74 -4.90
CA PRO A 58 10.85 -7.29 -5.61
C PRO A 58 11.51 -8.47 -4.89
N ALA A 59 11.54 -8.46 -3.56
CA ALA A 59 12.10 -9.53 -2.74
C ALA A 59 11.43 -10.90 -2.96
N HIS A 60 10.17 -10.91 -3.43
CA HIS A 60 9.43 -12.13 -3.74
C HIS A 60 9.17 -12.29 -5.26
N GLY A 61 9.80 -11.46 -6.11
CA GLY A 61 9.63 -11.50 -7.56
C GLY A 61 8.21 -11.22 -8.03
N ARG A 62 7.40 -10.51 -7.23
CA ARG A 62 5.99 -10.25 -7.53
C ARG A 62 5.82 -8.85 -8.10
N LEU A 63 5.05 -8.76 -9.19
CA LEU A 63 4.63 -7.50 -9.78
C LEU A 63 3.18 -7.64 -10.25
N ARG A 64 2.37 -6.63 -9.93
CA ARG A 64 1.01 -6.46 -10.40
C ARG A 64 0.86 -5.11 -11.08
N MET A 65 0.22 -5.10 -12.25
CA MET A 65 -0.23 -3.89 -12.91
C MET A 65 -1.69 -4.06 -13.31
N ALA A 66 -2.53 -3.09 -12.97
CA ALA A 66 -3.96 -3.14 -13.26
C ALA A 66 -4.41 -1.94 -14.07
N ALA A 67 -5.40 -2.18 -14.94
CA ALA A 67 -5.97 -1.17 -15.81
C ALA A 67 -7.50 -1.29 -15.84
N GLY A 68 -8.20 -0.15 -15.76
CA GLY A 68 -9.65 -0.09 -15.79
C GLY A 68 -10.33 -0.79 -14.60
N ARG A 69 -11.66 -0.80 -14.59
CA ARG A 69 -12.49 -1.38 -13.53
C ARG A 69 -13.59 -2.24 -14.15
N ALA A 70 -13.72 -3.46 -13.65
CA ALA A 70 -14.86 -4.35 -13.93
C ALA A 70 -15.92 -4.24 -12.82
N LEU A 71 -15.48 -4.01 -11.58
CA LEU A 71 -16.33 -3.74 -10.44
C LEU A 71 -15.63 -2.74 -9.52
N SER A 72 -16.41 -1.92 -8.83
CA SER A 72 -15.90 -1.09 -7.75
C SER A 72 -16.87 -0.99 -6.59
N VAL A 73 -16.34 -1.16 -5.39
CA VAL A 73 -17.05 -1.00 -4.14
C VAL A 73 -16.37 0.11 -3.35
N ARG A 74 -17.16 0.97 -2.72
CA ARG A 74 -16.69 2.08 -1.87
C ARG A 74 -17.45 2.05 -0.56
N ALA A 75 -16.75 2.39 0.51
CA ALA A 75 -17.34 2.52 1.84
C ALA A 75 -16.88 3.82 2.50
N PHE A 76 -17.71 4.33 3.40
CA PHE A 76 -17.54 5.62 4.07
C PHE A 76 -17.92 5.48 5.55
N GLY A 77 -17.38 6.38 6.39
CA GLY A 77 -17.68 6.43 7.81
C GLY A 77 -16.79 5.53 8.66
N ARG A 78 -16.98 5.56 9.99
CA ARG A 78 -16.07 4.95 10.98
C ARG A 78 -15.78 3.48 10.71
N ASP A 79 -16.78 2.71 10.32
CA ASP A 79 -16.67 1.27 10.06
C ASP A 79 -16.39 0.94 8.58
N HIS A 80 -15.80 1.87 7.82
CA HIS A 80 -15.53 1.74 6.38
C HIS A 80 -14.86 0.41 5.96
N ILE A 81 -13.95 -0.16 6.75
CA ILE A 81 -13.31 -1.46 6.41
C ILE A 81 -14.33 -2.61 6.49
N HIS A 82 -15.13 -2.65 7.56
CA HIS A 82 -16.17 -3.67 7.73
C HIS A 82 -17.28 -3.52 6.68
N ALA A 83 -17.74 -2.28 6.44
CA ALA A 83 -18.72 -1.99 5.39
C ALA A 83 -18.22 -2.39 3.99
N LEU A 84 -16.91 -2.25 3.72
CA LEU A 84 -16.30 -2.72 2.48
C LEU A 84 -16.35 -4.25 2.36
N ALA A 85 -16.07 -4.98 3.46
CA ALA A 85 -16.13 -6.44 3.51
C ALA A 85 -17.55 -6.95 3.22
N GLU A 86 -18.55 -6.40 3.93
CA GLU A 86 -19.97 -6.74 3.75
C GLU A 86 -20.43 -6.49 2.31
N THR A 87 -20.10 -5.32 1.75
CA THR A 87 -20.55 -4.95 0.41
C THR A 87 -19.87 -5.76 -0.69
N PHE A 88 -18.60 -6.14 -0.53
CA PHE A 88 -17.87 -6.94 -1.51
C PHE A 88 -18.11 -8.45 -1.36
N GLY A 89 -18.49 -8.93 -0.17
CA GLY A 89 -18.67 -10.34 0.15
C GLY A 89 -19.51 -11.15 -0.86
N PRO A 90 -20.71 -10.69 -1.27
CA PRO A 90 -21.52 -11.37 -2.27
C PRO A 90 -20.80 -11.50 -3.62
N TRP A 91 -20.21 -10.42 -4.13
CA TRP A 91 -19.44 -10.42 -5.39
C TRP A 91 -18.26 -11.38 -5.35
N ARG A 92 -17.60 -11.47 -4.20
CA ARG A 92 -16.47 -12.39 -3.98
C ARG A 92 -16.91 -13.84 -4.01
N ARG A 93 -17.99 -14.19 -3.31
CA ARG A 93 -18.52 -15.56 -3.24
C ARG A 93 -19.00 -16.07 -4.60
N ASP A 94 -19.61 -15.18 -5.38
CA ASP A 94 -20.15 -15.51 -6.70
C ASP A 94 -19.16 -15.25 -7.86
N TRP A 95 -17.89 -14.95 -7.55
CA TRP A 95 -16.87 -14.65 -8.55
C TRP A 95 -16.52 -15.91 -9.35
N VAL A 96 -16.94 -15.95 -10.61
CA VAL A 96 -16.63 -17.04 -11.53
C VAL A 96 -15.22 -16.87 -12.08
N VAL A 97 -14.32 -17.77 -11.69
CA VAL A 97 -12.92 -17.79 -12.13
C VAL A 97 -12.72 -18.87 -13.19
N ALA A 98 -12.64 -18.48 -14.46
CA ALA A 98 -12.38 -19.38 -15.58
C ALA A 98 -10.90 -19.80 -15.66
N GLU A 99 -10.61 -20.72 -16.57
CA GLU A 99 -9.30 -21.36 -16.70
C GLU A 99 -8.15 -20.35 -16.78
N GLN A 100 -7.04 -20.68 -16.10
CA GLN A 100 -5.76 -19.95 -16.11
C GLN A 100 -5.80 -18.54 -15.50
N ALA A 101 -6.95 -18.06 -15.03
CA ALA A 101 -7.08 -16.75 -14.39
C ALA A 101 -6.40 -16.74 -13.00
N SER A 102 -5.81 -15.59 -12.67
CA SER A 102 -5.36 -15.24 -11.31
C SER A 102 -5.98 -13.88 -10.97
N PRO A 103 -7.29 -13.80 -10.71
CA PRO A 103 -7.94 -12.54 -10.42
C PRO A 103 -7.59 -12.06 -9.02
N ALA A 104 -7.50 -10.75 -8.87
CA ALA A 104 -7.34 -10.09 -7.58
C ALA A 104 -8.02 -8.72 -7.64
N ALA A 105 -8.60 -8.30 -6.52
CA ALA A 105 -9.12 -6.96 -6.34
C ALA A 105 -8.08 -6.08 -5.63
N CYS A 106 -7.79 -4.90 -6.18
CA CYS A 106 -6.96 -3.91 -5.51
C CYS A 106 -7.82 -3.15 -4.49
N LEU A 107 -7.30 -2.93 -3.29
CA LEU A 107 -8.02 -2.22 -2.24
C LEU A 107 -7.14 -1.20 -1.52
N GLY A 108 -7.80 -0.24 -0.89
CA GLY A 108 -7.17 0.67 0.06
C GLY A 108 -8.20 1.36 0.95
N PHE A 109 -7.74 1.84 2.10
CA PHE A 109 -8.57 2.50 3.09
C PHE A 109 -7.77 3.54 3.88
N CYS A 110 -8.46 4.50 4.49
CA CYS A 110 -7.87 5.61 5.24
C CYS A 110 -7.53 5.23 6.69
N PHE A 111 -6.73 6.06 7.37
CA PHE A 111 -6.43 5.87 8.79
C PHE A 111 -7.65 6.15 9.68
N SER A 112 -8.27 7.30 9.42
CA SER A 112 -9.49 7.73 10.10
C SER A 112 -10.35 8.43 9.05
N PRO A 113 -11.63 8.08 8.93
CA PRO A 113 -12.60 8.82 8.14
C PRO A 113 -12.60 10.29 8.57
N GLY A 114 -12.47 11.19 7.60
CA GLY A 114 -12.19 12.60 7.84
C GLY A 114 -13.27 13.53 7.30
N ARG A 115 -13.43 14.69 7.96
CA ARG A 115 -14.32 15.78 7.53
C ARG A 115 -13.65 16.59 6.42
N GLY A 116 -13.86 16.23 5.16
CA GLY A 116 -13.35 17.00 4.03
C GLY A 116 -13.66 16.38 2.67
N ARG A 117 -13.59 17.17 1.60
CA ARG A 117 -13.65 16.65 0.22
C ARG A 117 -12.31 16.02 -0.15
N GLU A 118 -12.15 14.74 0.15
CA GLU A 118 -11.09 13.90 -0.41
C GLU A 118 -11.57 13.27 -1.73
N THR A 119 -10.66 13.11 -2.69
CA THR A 119 -10.94 12.41 -3.96
C THR A 119 -10.99 10.90 -3.78
N LEU A 120 -10.29 10.37 -2.77
CA LEU A 120 -10.37 8.97 -2.37
C LEU A 120 -11.50 8.76 -1.35
N PRO A 121 -12.28 7.67 -1.45
CA PRO A 121 -13.23 7.30 -0.41
C PRO A 121 -12.48 6.78 0.84
N ASP A 122 -13.20 6.65 1.97
CA ASP A 122 -12.62 6.12 3.20
C ASP A 122 -12.11 4.69 3.01
N ALA A 123 -12.84 3.87 2.24
CA ALA A 123 -12.37 2.59 1.73
C ALA A 123 -12.82 2.37 0.29
N ALA A 124 -11.98 1.73 -0.51
CA ALA A 124 -12.34 1.22 -1.83
C ALA A 124 -11.75 -0.15 -2.09
N LEU A 125 -12.49 -0.92 -2.89
CA LEU A 125 -12.03 -2.16 -3.51
C LEU A 125 -12.42 -2.12 -4.98
N ASN A 126 -11.49 -2.48 -5.85
CA ASN A 126 -11.64 -2.42 -7.30
C ASN A 126 -11.19 -3.74 -7.91
N VAL A 127 -12.09 -4.42 -8.61
CA VAL A 127 -11.70 -5.52 -9.49
C VAL A 127 -11.30 -4.91 -10.82
N PRO A 128 -10.02 -5.06 -11.24
CA PRO A 128 -9.55 -4.44 -12.45
C PRO A 128 -10.15 -5.09 -13.68
N LEU A 129 -10.32 -4.29 -14.74
CA LEU A 129 -10.76 -4.80 -16.04
C LEU A 129 -9.70 -5.73 -16.64
N VAL A 130 -8.42 -5.37 -16.50
CA VAL A 130 -7.27 -6.22 -16.81
C VAL A 130 -6.24 -6.12 -15.69
N LEU A 131 -5.79 -7.28 -15.19
CA LEU A 131 -4.70 -7.43 -14.25
C LEU A 131 -3.56 -8.19 -14.91
N PHE A 132 -2.37 -7.61 -14.92
CA PHE A 132 -1.12 -8.32 -15.15
C PHE A 132 -0.53 -8.76 -13.82
N GLU A 133 -0.08 -10.00 -13.74
CA GLU A 133 0.69 -10.54 -12.62
C GLU A 133 1.90 -11.31 -13.16
N SER A 134 3.09 -11.00 -12.67
CA SER A 134 4.29 -11.82 -12.93
C SER A 134 4.68 -12.62 -11.69
N GLY A 135 5.19 -13.83 -11.93
CA GLY A 135 5.81 -14.67 -10.91
C GLY A 135 6.97 -15.50 -11.49
N THR A 136 7.46 -16.46 -10.71
CA THR A 136 8.63 -17.29 -11.09
C THR A 136 8.39 -18.23 -12.28
N LYS A 137 7.14 -18.40 -12.71
CA LYS A 137 6.72 -19.31 -13.79
C LYS A 137 6.17 -18.57 -15.02
N GLY A 138 6.50 -17.28 -15.18
CA GLY A 138 6.01 -16.42 -16.25
C GLY A 138 4.98 -15.40 -15.78
N ALA A 139 4.13 -14.93 -16.69
CA ALA A 139 3.12 -13.92 -16.40
C ALA A 139 1.72 -14.34 -16.85
N VAL A 140 0.72 -13.71 -16.22
CA VAL A 140 -0.70 -13.88 -16.52
C VAL A 140 -1.33 -12.52 -16.74
N LEU A 141 -2.09 -12.38 -17.82
CA LEU A 141 -3.10 -11.32 -17.94
C LEU A 141 -4.47 -11.91 -17.59
N THR A 142 -5.07 -11.42 -16.51
CA THR A 142 -6.44 -11.75 -16.12
C THR A 142 -7.38 -10.67 -16.62
N PHE A 143 -8.42 -11.07 -17.35
CA PHE A 143 -9.45 -10.21 -17.93
C PHE A 143 -10.75 -10.41 -17.17
N SER A 144 -11.38 -9.34 -16.69
CA SER A 144 -12.60 -9.43 -15.89
C SER A 144 -13.79 -8.76 -16.57
N ALA A 145 -14.96 -9.36 -16.42
CA ALA A 145 -16.27 -8.76 -16.71
C ALA A 145 -17.02 -8.62 -15.38
N GLY A 146 -17.77 -7.53 -15.22
CA GLY A 146 -18.60 -7.30 -14.05
C GLY A 146 -20.00 -6.83 -14.46
N PRO A 147 -20.82 -6.37 -13.51
CA PRO A 147 -22.23 -6.04 -13.76
C PRO A 147 -22.43 -4.91 -14.77
N GLU A 148 -21.46 -4.00 -14.89
CA GLU A 148 -21.47 -2.88 -15.85
C GLU A 148 -20.75 -3.21 -17.17
N ALA A 149 -20.55 -4.50 -17.47
CA ALA A 149 -19.99 -4.92 -18.75
C ALA A 149 -20.91 -4.53 -19.92
N PRO A 150 -20.37 -4.09 -21.07
CA PRO A 150 -21.17 -3.86 -22.26
C PRO A 150 -21.90 -5.14 -22.68
N SER A 151 -23.15 -5.02 -23.11
CA SER A 151 -23.94 -6.14 -23.64
C SER A 151 -23.34 -6.71 -24.94
N GLU A 152 -22.69 -5.88 -25.76
CA GLU A 152 -21.99 -6.29 -26.98
C GLU A 152 -20.62 -6.91 -26.65
N PRO A 153 -20.38 -8.22 -26.93
CA PRO A 153 -19.10 -8.87 -26.62
C PRO A 153 -17.88 -8.22 -27.28
N GLN A 154 -18.00 -7.72 -28.51
CA GLN A 154 -16.89 -7.01 -29.16
C GLN A 154 -16.53 -5.72 -28.42
N ALA A 155 -17.48 -4.99 -27.82
CA ALA A 155 -17.18 -3.78 -27.06
C ALA A 155 -16.35 -4.10 -25.81
N LEU A 156 -16.67 -5.16 -25.09
CA LEU A 156 -15.87 -5.61 -23.93
C LEU A 156 -14.47 -6.06 -24.36
N ARG A 157 -14.34 -6.84 -25.44
CA ARG A 157 -13.04 -7.26 -25.99
C ARG A 157 -12.17 -6.06 -26.39
N ARG A 158 -12.75 -5.02 -27.00
CA ARG A 158 -12.04 -3.77 -27.32
C ARG A 158 -11.50 -3.09 -26.05
N ARG A 159 -12.30 -3.03 -24.98
CA ARG A 159 -11.87 -2.47 -23.68
C ARG A 159 -10.74 -3.31 -23.05
N TRP A 160 -10.85 -4.63 -23.05
CA TRP A 160 -9.81 -5.55 -22.58
C TRP A 160 -8.50 -5.38 -23.34
N LEU A 161 -8.54 -5.37 -24.67
CA LEU A 161 -7.35 -5.23 -25.50
C LEU A 161 -6.67 -3.88 -25.30
N SER A 162 -7.45 -2.79 -25.19
CA SER A 162 -6.92 -1.45 -24.90
C SER A 162 -6.24 -1.39 -23.52
N ALA A 163 -6.86 -1.99 -22.50
CA ALA A 163 -6.29 -2.06 -21.16
C ALA A 163 -4.99 -2.90 -21.11
N ALA A 164 -4.98 -4.08 -21.73
CA ALA A 164 -3.79 -4.92 -21.85
C ALA A 164 -2.66 -4.21 -22.61
N ARG A 165 -2.98 -3.53 -23.72
CA ARG A 165 -2.03 -2.75 -24.52
C ARG A 165 -1.28 -1.72 -23.67
N ARG A 166 -2.00 -0.97 -22.83
CA ARG A 166 -1.39 0.04 -21.95
C ARG A 166 -0.46 -0.57 -20.91
N ILE A 167 -0.84 -1.71 -20.33
CA ILE A 167 0.03 -2.43 -19.38
C ILE A 167 1.30 -2.93 -20.08
N LEU A 168 1.15 -3.66 -21.19
CA LEU A 168 2.28 -4.27 -21.89
C LEU A 168 3.28 -3.22 -22.40
N TYR A 169 2.82 -2.11 -23.00
CA TYR A 169 3.75 -1.06 -23.40
C TYR A 169 4.38 -0.31 -22.22
N SER A 170 3.69 -0.20 -21.07
CA SER A 170 4.31 0.36 -19.86
C SER A 170 5.43 -0.54 -19.32
N LEU A 171 5.27 -1.86 -19.44
CA LEU A 171 6.31 -2.84 -19.09
C LEU A 171 7.47 -2.85 -20.09
N GLN A 172 7.19 -2.67 -21.39
CA GLN A 172 8.23 -2.62 -22.43
C GLN A 172 9.05 -1.33 -22.40
N ALA A 173 8.45 -0.23 -21.94
CA ALA A 173 9.09 1.08 -21.94
C ALA A 173 10.41 1.07 -21.16
N GLU A 174 11.50 1.42 -21.85
CA GLU A 174 12.81 1.56 -21.24
C GLU A 174 12.88 2.81 -20.35
N VAL A 175 13.65 2.68 -19.27
CA VAL A 175 13.99 3.80 -18.40
C VAL A 175 15.18 4.50 -19.02
N ALA A 176 14.94 5.60 -19.73
CA ALA A 176 16.02 6.54 -20.01
C ALA A 176 16.48 7.13 -18.66
N PRO A 177 17.75 6.99 -18.27
CA PRO A 177 18.27 7.70 -17.10
C PRO A 177 18.03 9.20 -17.33
N SER A 178 17.28 9.86 -16.44
CA SER A 178 17.32 11.32 -16.44
C SER A 178 18.65 11.72 -15.84
N ALA A 179 19.57 12.22 -16.68
CA ALA A 179 20.86 12.72 -16.22
C ALA A 179 20.71 14.00 -15.36
N GLU A 180 19.56 14.66 -15.42
CA GLU A 180 19.30 15.92 -14.75
C GLU A 180 18.45 15.75 -13.50
N VAL A 181 18.95 16.28 -12.39
CA VAL A 181 18.21 16.39 -11.12
C VAL A 181 17.01 17.34 -11.29
N ASN A 182 15.82 16.88 -10.91
CA ASN A 182 14.63 17.73 -10.80
C ASN A 182 14.75 18.62 -9.56
N ARG A 183 14.94 19.93 -9.77
CA ARG A 183 15.20 20.86 -8.67
C ARG A 183 13.95 21.05 -7.81
N ILE A 184 14.15 20.99 -6.49
CA ILE A 184 13.14 21.42 -5.51
C ILE A 184 13.20 22.94 -5.44
N LEU A 185 12.09 23.60 -5.79
CA LEU A 185 11.97 25.06 -5.78
C LEU A 185 11.58 25.58 -4.39
N TRP A 186 10.75 24.83 -3.68
CA TRP A 186 10.31 25.17 -2.32
C TRP A 186 9.90 23.90 -1.56
N ALA A 187 10.00 23.96 -0.23
CA ALA A 187 9.51 22.94 0.68
C ALA A 187 8.88 23.60 1.91
N LEU A 188 7.71 23.14 2.34
CA LEU A 188 6.97 23.67 3.48
C LEU A 188 6.53 22.53 4.41
N ASN A 189 6.91 22.64 5.69
CA ASN A 189 6.49 21.71 6.74
C ASN A 189 5.11 22.08 7.29
N MET A 190 4.22 21.09 7.41
CA MET A 190 2.85 21.24 7.89
C MET A 190 2.54 20.14 8.92
N PRO A 191 2.44 20.45 10.23
CA PRO A 191 2.69 21.77 10.83
C PRO A 191 4.17 22.18 10.73
N GLY A 192 4.44 23.49 10.91
CA GLY A 192 5.80 24.00 11.02
C GLY A 192 6.54 23.41 12.23
N CYS A 193 7.88 23.44 12.23
CA CYS A 193 8.69 22.73 13.23
C CYS A 193 8.38 23.14 14.70
N GLY A 194 8.08 24.42 14.96
CA GLY A 194 7.67 24.88 16.29
C GLY A 194 6.34 24.28 16.75
N GLN A 195 5.34 24.28 15.87
CA GLN A 195 4.03 23.67 16.13
C GLN A 195 4.14 22.15 16.27
N TRP A 196 4.99 21.49 15.48
CA TRP A 196 5.28 20.07 15.64
C TRP A 196 5.79 19.75 17.06
N ARG A 197 6.80 20.50 17.54
CA ARG A 197 7.36 20.31 18.88
C ARG A 197 6.31 20.49 19.98
N ALA A 198 5.48 21.54 19.89
CA ALA A 198 4.37 21.75 20.81
C ALA A 198 3.35 20.59 20.82
N ARG A 199 3.07 19.98 19.65
CA ARG A 199 2.20 18.80 19.56
C ARG A 199 2.83 17.57 20.21
N VAL A 200 4.13 17.37 20.06
CA VAL A 200 4.87 16.29 20.76
C VAL A 200 4.81 16.49 22.27
N GLU A 201 5.07 17.71 22.77
CA GLU A 201 4.97 18.04 24.20
C GLU A 201 3.58 17.77 24.76
N ALA A 202 2.52 18.17 24.03
CA ALA A 202 1.15 17.90 24.42
C ALA A 202 0.84 16.40 24.51
N ALA A 203 1.33 15.61 23.54
CA ALA A 203 1.19 14.16 23.55
C ALA A 203 1.95 13.50 24.72
N VAL A 204 3.19 13.93 24.99
CA VAL A 204 3.98 13.48 26.16
C VAL A 204 3.25 13.80 27.46
N ALA A 205 2.73 15.01 27.61
CA ALA A 205 1.98 15.43 28.80
C ALA A 205 0.70 14.59 28.99
N ALA A 206 -0.01 14.25 27.92
CA ALA A 206 -1.18 13.37 27.96
C ALA A 206 -0.83 11.96 28.42
N ILE A 207 0.29 11.41 27.91
CA ILE A 207 0.77 10.08 28.28
C ILE A 207 1.19 10.04 29.75
N ARG A 208 1.90 11.06 30.23
CA ARG A 208 2.29 11.17 31.65
C ARG A 208 1.10 11.30 32.60
N ARG A 209 -0.02 11.86 32.13
CA ARG A 209 -1.31 11.88 32.86
C ARG A 209 -2.10 10.57 32.75
N GLY A 210 -1.58 9.55 32.08
CA GLY A 210 -2.23 8.25 31.93
C GLY A 210 -3.37 8.21 30.91
N GLN A 211 -3.51 9.22 30.04
CA GLN A 211 -4.58 9.25 29.02
C GLN A 211 -4.34 8.20 27.91
N ALA A 212 -3.08 7.88 27.63
CA ALA A 212 -2.63 6.83 26.73
C ALA A 212 -1.22 6.38 27.16
N GLN A 213 -0.73 5.27 26.62
CA GLN A 213 0.67 4.85 26.76
C GLN A 213 1.51 5.24 25.54
N LYS A 214 0.87 5.35 24.37
CA LYS A 214 1.50 5.74 23.11
C LYS A 214 0.51 6.53 22.25
N LEU A 215 1.00 7.57 21.58
CA LEU A 215 0.25 8.35 20.60
C LEU A 215 1.08 8.48 19.32
N VAL A 216 0.49 8.33 18.14
CA VAL A 216 1.24 8.49 16.87
C VAL A 216 0.80 9.78 16.19
N LEU A 217 1.70 10.75 16.13
CA LEU A 217 1.47 12.03 15.45
C LEU A 217 1.99 11.95 14.02
N SER A 218 1.35 12.66 13.10
CA SER A 218 1.84 12.82 11.73
C SER A 218 2.05 14.27 11.33
N ARG A 219 2.95 14.45 10.37
CA ARG A 219 3.21 15.71 9.68
C ARG A 219 3.40 15.48 8.19
N ARG A 220 3.27 16.57 7.46
CA ARG A 220 3.41 16.63 6.01
C ARG A 220 4.51 17.59 5.60
N MET A 221 5.13 17.32 4.47
CA MET A 221 6.01 18.25 3.78
C MET A 221 5.46 18.45 2.36
N CYS A 222 5.04 19.67 2.05
CA CYS A 222 4.65 20.05 0.70
C CYS A 222 5.90 20.50 -0.05
N VAL A 223 6.10 19.99 -1.26
CA VAL A 223 7.30 20.23 -2.08
C VAL A 223 6.87 20.64 -3.48
N GLY A 224 7.45 21.73 -3.99
CA GLY A 224 7.30 22.14 -5.38
C GLY A 224 8.57 21.85 -6.17
N THR A 225 8.41 21.25 -7.34
CA THR A 225 9.52 20.91 -8.24
C THR A 225 9.49 21.75 -9.51
N GLU A 226 10.65 21.87 -10.16
CA GLU A 226 10.80 22.58 -11.42
C GLU A 226 10.01 21.90 -12.55
N ARG A 227 10.13 20.57 -12.65
CA ARG A 227 9.47 19.75 -13.69
C ARG A 227 8.36 18.87 -13.10
N PRO A 228 7.34 18.49 -13.89
CA PRO A 228 6.28 17.59 -13.44
C PRO A 228 6.82 16.24 -12.98
N LEU A 229 6.32 15.76 -11.85
CA LEU A 229 6.67 14.49 -11.24
C LEU A 229 6.02 13.33 -12.00
N ARG A 230 6.81 12.28 -12.28
CA ARG A 230 6.38 11.12 -13.07
C ARG A 230 6.31 9.87 -12.20
N PRO A 231 5.12 9.33 -11.86
CA PRO A 231 4.98 8.19 -10.95
C PRO A 231 5.89 6.99 -11.28
N GLY A 232 6.05 6.66 -12.57
CA GLY A 232 6.95 5.58 -13.02
C GLY A 232 8.41 5.81 -12.64
N ALA A 233 8.92 7.04 -12.81
CA ALA A 233 10.28 7.41 -12.43
C ALA A 233 10.50 7.36 -10.91
N LEU A 234 9.54 7.87 -10.13
CA LEU A 234 9.59 7.76 -8.66
C LEU A 234 9.64 6.29 -8.23
N ILE A 235 8.75 5.44 -8.77
CA ILE A 235 8.72 4.01 -8.46
C ILE A 235 10.02 3.32 -8.84
N HIS A 236 10.58 3.64 -10.00
CA HIS A 236 11.85 3.09 -10.43
C HIS A 236 12.95 3.41 -9.42
N TRP A 237 13.08 4.68 -9.02
CA TRP A 237 14.07 5.11 -8.04
C TRP A 237 13.87 4.43 -6.68
N LEU A 238 12.63 4.40 -6.19
CA LEU A 238 12.28 3.77 -4.91
C LEU A 238 12.59 2.27 -4.92
N ALA A 239 12.30 1.57 -6.02
CA ALA A 239 12.60 0.15 -6.16
C ALA A 239 14.11 -0.16 -6.24
N MET A 240 14.94 0.79 -6.69
CA MET A 240 16.39 0.62 -6.70
C MET A 240 17.01 0.89 -5.32
N ASN A 241 16.52 1.91 -4.61
CA ASN A 241 17.07 2.33 -3.32
C ASN A 241 16.41 1.66 -2.11
N ASN A 242 15.28 1.00 -2.32
CA ASN A 242 14.54 0.27 -1.29
C ASN A 242 14.02 -1.08 -1.81
N PRO A 243 14.91 -2.04 -2.19
CA PRO A 243 14.51 -3.29 -2.83
C PRO A 243 13.75 -4.27 -1.92
N ARG A 244 13.77 -4.05 -0.60
CA ARG A 244 13.04 -4.85 0.40
C ARG A 244 11.64 -4.31 0.73
N GLY A 245 11.29 -3.15 0.18
CA GLY A 245 9.98 -2.54 0.35
C GLY A 245 8.96 -3.06 -0.64
N VAL A 246 7.70 -2.75 -0.35
CA VAL A 246 6.60 -2.87 -1.30
C VAL A 246 6.37 -1.51 -1.95
N HIS A 247 6.44 -1.48 -3.27
CA HIS A 247 6.31 -0.25 -4.07
C HIS A 247 4.94 -0.19 -4.69
N PHE A 248 4.32 0.97 -4.69
CA PHE A 248 2.98 1.13 -5.25
C PHE A 248 2.76 2.51 -5.81
N ALA A 249 2.01 2.57 -6.91
CA ALA A 249 1.46 3.81 -7.45
C ALA A 249 -0.03 3.59 -7.75
N TYR A 250 -0.86 4.47 -7.20
CA TYR A 250 -2.31 4.40 -7.33
C TYR A 250 -2.86 5.72 -7.87
N PRO A 251 -3.61 5.72 -8.99
CA PRO A 251 -4.23 6.92 -9.53
C PRO A 251 -5.49 7.28 -8.71
N ALA A 252 -5.51 8.47 -8.15
CA ALA A 252 -6.50 8.95 -7.20
C ALA A 252 -7.25 10.19 -7.75
N GLY A 253 -7.79 10.06 -8.96
CA GLY A 253 -8.45 11.18 -9.66
C GLY A 253 -7.42 12.14 -10.27
N ASP A 254 -7.25 13.32 -9.66
CA ASP A 254 -6.37 14.39 -10.15
C ASP A 254 -4.91 14.26 -9.69
N HIS A 255 -4.62 13.28 -8.84
CA HIS A 255 -3.30 13.06 -8.25
C HIS A 255 -2.97 11.57 -8.18
N TRP A 256 -1.72 11.27 -7.86
CA TRP A 256 -1.24 9.92 -7.60
C TRP A 256 -0.88 9.75 -6.14
N VAL A 257 -1.08 8.56 -5.60
CA VAL A 257 -0.47 8.12 -4.35
C VAL A 257 0.67 7.18 -4.72
N VAL A 258 1.91 7.53 -4.36
CA VAL A 258 3.12 6.75 -4.67
C VAL A 258 3.86 6.47 -3.38
N GLY A 259 4.36 5.25 -3.17
CA GLY A 259 5.08 4.91 -1.94
C GLY A 259 5.95 3.68 -2.01
N ALA A 260 6.76 3.51 -0.97
CA ALA A 260 7.65 2.37 -0.75
C ALA A 260 7.58 1.94 0.71
N THR A 261 6.56 1.17 1.06
CA THR A 261 6.29 0.84 2.47
C THR A 261 7.16 -0.31 2.96
N PRO A 262 7.67 -0.25 4.21
CA PRO A 262 8.32 -1.36 4.87
C PRO A 262 7.35 -2.34 5.53
N GLU A 263 6.09 -1.95 5.74
CA GLU A 263 5.25 -2.57 6.75
C GLU A 263 4.09 -3.34 6.13
N ARG A 264 4.12 -4.67 6.32
CA ARG A 264 2.96 -5.52 6.07
C ARG A 264 2.01 -5.40 7.26
N LEU A 265 0.77 -5.00 6.97
CA LEU A 265 -0.32 -5.04 7.94
C LEU A 265 -0.75 -6.49 8.15
N LEU A 266 -1.16 -7.16 7.08
CA LEU A 266 -1.63 -8.54 7.08
C LEU A 266 -1.27 -9.24 5.77
N SER A 267 -1.02 -10.53 5.82
CA SER A 267 -1.04 -11.42 4.66
C SER A 267 -1.75 -12.70 5.06
N VAL A 268 -2.75 -13.09 4.28
CA VAL A 268 -3.51 -14.32 4.44
C VAL A 268 -3.18 -15.23 3.27
N ARG A 269 -2.81 -16.48 3.56
CA ARG A 269 -2.47 -17.52 2.57
C ARG A 269 -2.97 -18.87 3.05
N GLY A 270 -4.01 -19.40 2.40
CA GLY A 270 -4.70 -20.59 2.91
C GLY A 270 -5.12 -20.38 4.36
N ASP A 271 -4.67 -21.25 5.26
CA ASP A 271 -4.93 -21.18 6.70
C ASP A 271 -3.87 -20.38 7.48
N THR A 272 -2.96 -19.66 6.83
CA THR A 272 -1.87 -18.95 7.51
C THR A 272 -2.05 -17.44 7.43
N VAL A 273 -1.97 -16.77 8.59
CA VAL A 273 -1.92 -15.31 8.74
C VAL A 273 -0.51 -14.87 9.08
N HIS A 274 -0.04 -13.80 8.45
CA HIS A 274 1.19 -13.10 8.80
C HIS A 274 0.93 -11.62 9.06
N ALA A 275 1.51 -11.05 10.11
CA ALA A 275 1.52 -9.62 10.40
C ALA A 275 2.91 -9.20 10.85
N ASP A 276 3.32 -7.96 10.56
CA ASP A 276 4.60 -7.43 11.04
C ASP A 276 4.33 -6.41 12.15
N ALA A 277 4.79 -6.69 13.38
CA ALA A 277 4.93 -5.65 14.38
C ALA A 277 6.22 -4.87 14.10
N LEU A 278 6.10 -3.63 13.65
CA LEU A 278 7.24 -2.77 13.28
C LEU A 278 7.16 -1.44 14.03
N ALA A 279 8.08 -1.21 14.97
CA ALA A 279 8.15 0.00 15.79
C ALA A 279 9.59 0.23 16.28
N GLY A 280 9.85 1.39 16.89
CA GLY A 280 11.21 1.83 17.18
C GLY A 280 11.96 2.20 15.90
N THR A 281 12.51 3.40 15.82
CA THR A 281 13.26 3.85 14.65
C THR A 281 14.62 4.38 15.07
N GLY A 282 15.66 3.94 14.37
CA GLY A 282 17.00 4.51 14.48
C GLY A 282 17.57 4.88 13.11
N PRO A 283 18.48 5.87 13.03
CA PRO A 283 19.23 6.14 11.81
C PRO A 283 20.15 4.95 11.49
N LEU A 284 20.46 4.69 10.21
CA LEU A 284 21.48 3.69 9.88
C LEU A 284 22.90 4.29 9.89
N PRO A 285 23.89 3.65 10.54
CA PRO A 285 23.77 2.51 11.47
C PRO A 285 23.40 2.96 12.90
N ALA A 286 22.40 2.34 13.51
CA ALA A 286 22.07 2.54 14.93
C ALA A 286 22.61 1.34 15.71
N GLY A 287 23.85 1.43 16.21
CA GLY A 287 24.49 0.31 16.91
C GLY A 287 23.76 -0.21 18.16
N SER A 288 22.69 0.46 18.61
CA SER A 288 22.07 0.26 19.93
C SER A 288 20.54 0.10 19.92
N LEU A 289 19.85 0.02 18.77
CA LEU A 289 18.38 0.01 18.76
C LEU A 289 17.77 -1.20 19.49
N LEU A 290 18.44 -2.37 19.46
CA LEU A 290 18.01 -3.57 20.19
C LEU A 290 18.11 -3.42 21.71
N SER A 291 18.98 -2.55 22.22
CA SER A 291 19.17 -2.33 23.66
C SER A 291 18.42 -1.10 24.18
N ASP A 292 17.91 -0.23 23.30
CA ASP A 292 17.17 0.97 23.68
C ASP A 292 15.84 0.63 24.40
N PRO A 293 15.69 0.98 25.69
CA PRO A 293 14.48 0.68 26.47
C PRO A 293 13.22 1.31 25.88
N LYS A 294 13.33 2.54 25.35
CA LYS A 294 12.21 3.28 24.75
C LYS A 294 11.66 2.54 23.53
N SER A 295 12.52 2.22 22.56
CA SER A 295 12.17 1.49 21.35
C SER A 295 11.63 0.09 21.65
N ARG A 296 12.22 -0.62 22.62
CA ARG A 296 11.71 -1.93 23.06
C ARG A 296 10.33 -1.85 23.67
N HIS A 297 10.06 -0.83 24.50
CA HIS A 297 8.75 -0.60 25.07
C HIS A 297 7.73 -0.35 23.94
N GLU A 298 8.03 0.56 23.02
CA GLU A 298 7.19 0.87 21.87
C GLU A 298 6.85 -0.39 21.04
N GLN A 299 7.87 -1.19 20.71
CA GLN A 299 7.72 -2.44 19.96
C GLN A 299 6.85 -3.47 20.70
N SER A 300 6.96 -3.54 22.02
CA SER A 300 6.17 -4.48 22.83
C SER A 300 4.67 -4.16 22.81
N LEU A 301 4.30 -2.86 22.76
CA LEU A 301 2.90 -2.44 22.65
C LEU A 301 2.28 -2.90 21.33
N VAL A 302 2.99 -2.71 20.21
CA VAL A 302 2.54 -3.15 18.88
C VAL A 302 2.35 -4.67 18.83
N THR A 303 3.32 -5.41 19.38
CA THR A 303 3.31 -6.88 19.33
C THR A 303 2.16 -7.46 20.16
N ARG A 304 1.95 -6.95 21.39
CA ARG A 304 0.86 -7.40 22.27
C ARG A 304 -0.52 -7.13 21.67
N ASP A 305 -0.73 -5.92 21.14
CA ASP A 305 -2.00 -5.53 20.54
C ASP A 305 -2.34 -6.39 19.31
N LEU A 306 -1.36 -6.67 18.43
CA LEU A 306 -1.57 -7.57 17.30
C LEU A 306 -1.96 -8.99 17.73
N LEU A 307 -1.28 -9.56 18.74
CA LEU A 307 -1.62 -10.88 19.27
C LEU A 307 -3.04 -10.90 19.84
N GLN A 308 -3.39 -9.90 20.64
CA GLN A 308 -4.72 -9.79 21.26
C GLN A 308 -5.83 -9.70 20.20
N ARG A 309 -5.63 -8.89 19.15
CA ARG A 309 -6.65 -8.67 18.11
C ARG A 309 -6.84 -9.84 17.16
N LEU A 310 -5.79 -10.65 16.97
CA LEU A 310 -5.87 -11.84 16.13
C LEU A 310 -6.36 -13.08 16.87
N GLN A 311 -6.43 -13.04 18.21
CA GLN A 311 -6.77 -14.21 19.04
C GLN A 311 -8.16 -14.79 18.71
N GLY A 312 -9.14 -13.95 18.38
CA GLY A 312 -10.50 -14.40 17.99
C GLY A 312 -10.60 -15.06 16.60
N HIS A 313 -9.55 -14.92 15.78
CA HIS A 313 -9.54 -15.39 14.39
C HIS A 313 -8.57 -16.57 14.17
N CYS A 314 -7.64 -16.80 15.09
CA CYS A 314 -6.57 -17.79 14.93
C CYS A 314 -6.56 -18.82 16.07
N SER A 315 -6.42 -20.11 15.74
CA SER A 315 -6.28 -21.17 16.75
C SER A 315 -4.88 -21.23 17.37
N GLU A 316 -3.88 -20.74 16.64
CA GLU A 316 -2.51 -20.61 17.11
C GLU A 316 -1.98 -19.24 16.72
N LEU A 317 -1.24 -18.60 17.62
CA LEU A 317 -0.49 -17.37 17.35
C LEU A 317 0.94 -17.53 17.89
N ARG A 318 1.92 -17.20 17.05
CA ARG A 318 3.35 -17.29 17.38
C ARG A 318 4.04 -16.02 16.93
N CYS A 319 4.98 -15.55 17.74
CA CYS A 319 5.90 -14.47 17.39
C CYS A 319 7.32 -14.85 17.81
N THR A 320 8.32 -14.11 17.33
CA THR A 320 9.69 -14.29 17.85
C THR A 320 9.78 -13.82 19.30
N SER A 321 10.56 -14.51 20.13
CA SER A 321 10.72 -14.17 21.55
C SER A 321 11.44 -12.83 21.79
N ARG A 322 12.23 -12.38 20.81
CA ARG A 322 12.90 -11.07 20.80
C ARG A 322 12.69 -10.40 19.44
N PRO A 323 12.63 -9.06 19.39
CA PRO A 323 12.61 -8.33 18.13
C PRO A 323 13.93 -8.52 17.36
N ARG A 324 13.84 -8.39 16.04
CA ARG A 324 14.96 -8.38 15.10
C ARG A 324 15.13 -6.99 14.50
N ILE A 325 16.29 -6.71 13.91
CA ILE A 325 16.51 -5.48 13.15
C ILE A 325 16.03 -5.67 11.71
N ARG A 326 15.13 -4.77 11.25
CA ARG A 326 14.78 -4.61 9.84
C ARG A 326 15.37 -3.30 9.32
N ARG A 327 16.29 -3.40 8.36
CA ARG A 327 16.95 -2.25 7.71
C ARG A 327 16.26 -1.90 6.41
N GLN A 328 15.89 -0.63 6.24
CA GLN A 328 15.21 -0.17 5.04
C GLN A 328 15.36 1.34 4.81
N ALA A 329 15.72 1.75 3.59
CA ALA A 329 15.71 3.15 3.15
C ALA A 329 16.37 4.15 4.13
N GLY A 330 17.60 3.85 4.57
CA GLY A 330 18.38 4.74 5.45
C GLY A 330 18.03 4.67 6.95
N VAL A 331 17.04 3.86 7.35
CA VAL A 331 16.67 3.66 8.75
C VAL A 331 16.63 2.18 9.12
N GLU A 332 16.65 1.92 10.42
CA GLU A 332 16.38 0.60 10.99
C GLU A 332 15.23 0.62 11.99
N HIS A 333 14.54 -0.52 12.07
CA HIS A 333 13.37 -0.72 12.91
C HIS A 333 13.50 -1.99 13.75
N LEU A 334 12.90 -1.98 14.94
CA LEU A 334 12.60 -3.23 15.63
C LEU A 334 11.44 -3.91 14.92
N TRP A 335 11.59 -5.20 14.68
CA TRP A 335 10.63 -6.00 13.93
C TRP A 335 10.37 -7.32 14.63
N THR A 336 9.09 -7.63 14.87
CA THR A 336 8.64 -8.91 15.40
C THR A 336 7.60 -9.48 14.44
N PRO A 337 7.93 -10.51 13.64
CA PRO A 337 6.95 -11.16 12.79
C PRO A 337 5.97 -11.96 13.66
N VAL A 338 4.68 -11.78 13.38
CA VAL A 338 3.58 -12.56 13.97
C VAL A 338 3.04 -13.50 12.91
N ARG A 339 2.84 -14.77 13.28
CA ARG A 339 2.23 -15.80 12.45
C ARG A 339 1.09 -16.46 13.20
N GLY A 340 -0.04 -16.67 12.53
CA GLY A 340 -1.18 -17.40 13.08
C GLY A 340 -1.73 -18.46 12.14
N ARG A 341 -2.47 -19.43 12.70
CA ARG A 341 -3.31 -20.37 11.96
C ARG A 341 -4.75 -19.87 11.96
N LEU A 342 -5.23 -19.39 10.81
CA LEU A 342 -6.56 -18.86 10.59
C LEU A 342 -7.62 -19.94 10.80
N GLN A 343 -8.65 -19.61 11.58
CA GLN A 343 -9.85 -20.44 11.75
C GLN A 343 -11.06 -19.83 11.06
N GLN A 344 -11.18 -18.50 11.14
CA GLN A 344 -12.33 -17.79 10.58
C GLN A 344 -11.96 -16.37 10.16
N GLY A 345 -12.68 -15.90 9.17
CA GLY A 345 -12.59 -14.56 8.63
C GLY A 345 -11.66 -14.44 7.42
N ASP A 346 -11.83 -13.37 6.66
CA ASP A 346 -11.03 -13.04 5.48
C ASP A 346 -10.11 -11.83 5.73
N LEU A 347 -9.33 -11.46 4.70
CA LEU A 347 -8.37 -10.36 4.77
C LEU A 347 -8.97 -9.05 5.29
N LEU A 348 -10.19 -8.69 4.88
CA LEU A 348 -10.83 -7.43 5.27
C LEU A 348 -11.38 -7.49 6.68
N GLU A 349 -11.98 -8.62 7.06
CA GLU A 349 -12.47 -8.83 8.43
C GLU A 349 -11.31 -8.75 9.43
N LEU A 350 -10.18 -9.41 9.14
CA LEU A 350 -8.98 -9.31 9.97
C LEU A 350 -8.42 -7.88 9.99
N ALA A 351 -8.44 -7.19 8.84
CA ALA A 351 -7.96 -5.80 8.75
C ALA A 351 -8.79 -4.84 9.63
N ALA A 352 -10.11 -5.00 9.66
CA ALA A 352 -10.99 -4.21 10.52
C ALA A 352 -10.69 -4.44 12.01
N GLN A 353 -10.24 -5.64 12.39
CA GLN A 353 -9.81 -5.90 13.77
C GLN A 353 -8.48 -5.23 14.10
N VAL A 354 -7.46 -5.38 13.26
CA VAL A 354 -6.08 -4.96 13.59
C VAL A 354 -5.76 -3.52 13.26
N HIS A 355 -6.47 -2.89 12.33
CA HIS A 355 -6.24 -1.49 11.97
C HIS A 355 -7.17 -0.54 12.75
N PRO A 356 -6.68 0.62 13.21
CA PRO A 356 -5.28 1.02 13.23
C PRO A 356 -4.46 0.26 14.29
N THR A 357 -3.22 -0.06 13.95
CA THR A 357 -2.26 -0.69 14.88
C THR A 357 -1.63 0.37 15.80
N PRO A 358 -1.02 -0.01 16.93
CA PRO A 358 -0.27 0.94 17.75
C PRO A 358 0.94 1.57 17.06
N ALA A 359 1.41 1.02 15.94
CA ALA A 359 2.47 1.61 15.13
C ALA A 359 2.00 2.87 14.39
N VAL A 360 0.69 2.97 14.08
CA VAL A 360 0.11 4.12 13.37
C VAL A 360 -0.91 4.91 14.15
N GLY A 361 -1.58 4.34 15.16
CA GLY A 361 -2.62 5.03 15.94
C GLY A 361 -2.21 5.34 17.37
N GLY A 362 -1.54 4.41 18.05
CA GLY A 362 -1.20 4.51 19.47
C GLY A 362 -1.85 3.41 20.31
N TYR A 363 -1.71 3.50 21.63
CA TYR A 363 -2.16 2.47 22.57
C TYR A 363 -2.51 3.07 23.94
N PRO A 364 -3.61 2.62 24.60
CA PRO A 364 -4.70 1.79 24.08
C PRO A 364 -5.42 2.44 22.89
N ARG A 365 -5.99 1.65 21.97
CA ARG A 365 -6.53 2.16 20.70
C ARG A 365 -7.56 3.26 20.89
N GLU A 366 -8.61 3.01 21.67
CA GLU A 366 -9.74 3.94 21.81
C GLU A 366 -9.30 5.28 22.39
N SER A 367 -8.57 5.27 23.50
CA SER A 367 -8.11 6.51 24.13
C SER A 367 -7.10 7.27 23.26
N ALA A 368 -6.24 6.55 22.51
CA ALA A 368 -5.32 7.18 21.56
C ALA A 368 -6.07 7.86 20.40
N LEU A 369 -7.04 7.18 19.77
CA LEU A 369 -7.82 7.74 18.67
C LEU A 369 -8.67 8.92 19.11
N ASP A 370 -9.29 8.83 20.30
CA ASP A 370 -10.04 9.94 20.90
C ASP A 370 -9.15 11.16 21.14
N TRP A 371 -7.94 10.95 21.69
CA TRP A 371 -6.99 12.03 21.92
C TRP A 371 -6.53 12.66 20.59
N LEU A 372 -6.16 11.84 19.60
CA LEU A 372 -5.73 12.31 18.29
C LEU A 372 -6.82 13.16 17.62
N SER A 373 -8.07 12.68 17.64
CA SER A 373 -9.21 13.41 17.09
C SER A 373 -9.45 14.75 17.78
N ARG A 374 -9.44 14.78 19.12
CA ARG A 374 -9.65 16.03 19.90
C ARG A 374 -8.53 17.05 19.73
N ASN A 375 -7.33 16.60 19.36
CA ASN A 375 -6.15 17.44 19.14
C ASN A 375 -5.89 17.72 17.64
N GLY A 376 -6.89 17.53 16.79
CA GLY A 376 -6.84 17.91 15.37
C GLY A 376 -5.81 17.14 14.54
N GLU A 377 -5.49 15.89 14.92
CA GLU A 377 -4.72 15.01 14.05
C GLU A 377 -5.55 14.66 12.81
N GLU A 378 -5.05 15.06 11.65
CA GLU A 378 -5.67 14.79 10.36
C GLU A 378 -4.68 14.14 9.41
N ARG A 379 -5.10 13.08 8.74
CA ARG A 379 -4.33 12.36 7.73
C ARG A 379 -5.10 12.35 6.42
N ARG A 380 -4.46 12.84 5.35
CA ARG A 380 -5.10 12.98 4.05
C ARG A 380 -5.11 11.68 3.27
N GLY A 381 -6.26 11.38 2.65
CA GLY A 381 -6.46 10.18 1.83
C GLY A 381 -6.10 8.90 2.60
N TRP A 382 -5.35 8.01 1.96
CA TRP A 382 -5.04 6.70 2.54
C TRP A 382 -3.75 6.66 3.39
N TYR A 383 -3.11 7.78 3.70
CA TYR A 383 -1.88 7.76 4.52
C TYR A 383 -2.14 7.13 5.91
N SER A 384 -1.25 6.23 6.34
CA SER A 384 -1.38 5.37 7.53
C SER A 384 -2.60 4.42 7.56
N GLY A 385 -3.40 4.42 6.50
CA GLY A 385 -4.38 3.38 6.24
C GLY A 385 -3.73 2.14 5.64
N GLY A 386 -4.53 1.28 5.02
CA GLY A 386 -4.06 0.08 4.34
C GLY A 386 -4.18 0.17 2.82
N PHE A 387 -3.35 -0.58 2.11
CA PHE A 387 -3.51 -0.84 0.69
C PHE A 387 -3.01 -2.23 0.33
N GLY A 388 -3.55 -2.81 -0.73
CA GLY A 388 -3.07 -4.11 -1.21
C GLY A 388 -4.06 -4.79 -2.13
N TRP A 389 -4.16 -6.11 -1.98
CA TRP A 389 -4.87 -6.97 -2.91
C TRP A 389 -5.56 -8.12 -2.19
N MET A 390 -6.79 -8.41 -2.59
CA MET A 390 -7.59 -9.53 -2.10
C MET A 390 -7.91 -10.48 -3.25
N LEU A 391 -7.82 -11.77 -3.00
CA LEU A 391 -8.16 -12.85 -3.93
C LEU A 391 -9.62 -13.31 -3.71
N PRO A 392 -10.23 -14.04 -4.67
CA PRO A 392 -11.61 -14.50 -4.55
C PRO A 392 -11.86 -15.38 -3.31
N ASP A 393 -10.87 -16.16 -2.89
CA ASP A 393 -10.97 -16.99 -1.68
C ASP A 393 -10.97 -16.19 -0.37
N GLY A 394 -10.75 -14.86 -0.44
CA GLY A 394 -10.67 -13.97 0.71
C GLY A 394 -9.25 -13.81 1.28
N SER A 395 -8.29 -14.54 0.72
CA SER A 395 -6.87 -14.37 1.05
C SER A 395 -6.28 -13.14 0.36
N GLY A 396 -5.05 -12.75 0.71
CA GLY A 396 -4.39 -11.63 0.05
C GLY A 396 -3.35 -10.92 0.90
N ASP A 397 -2.95 -9.72 0.48
CA ASP A 397 -1.94 -8.92 1.15
C ASP A 397 -2.44 -7.51 1.42
N LEU A 398 -2.14 -7.01 2.61
CA LEU A 398 -2.35 -5.64 3.02
C LEU A 398 -1.08 -5.08 3.63
N HIS A 399 -0.74 -3.87 3.22
CA HIS A 399 0.40 -3.12 3.72
C HIS A 399 -0.08 -1.80 4.28
N VAL A 400 0.64 -1.28 5.27
CA VAL A 400 0.36 0.04 5.81
C VAL A 400 0.88 1.07 4.81
N ASN A 401 0.05 2.06 4.46
CA ASN A 401 0.43 3.15 3.57
C ASN A 401 1.36 4.14 4.29
N LEU A 402 2.65 3.80 4.32
CA LEU A 402 3.73 4.60 4.87
C LEU A 402 4.74 4.93 3.78
N ARG A 403 5.61 5.91 4.06
CA ARG A 403 6.69 6.36 3.15
C ARG A 403 6.14 6.64 1.76
N SER A 404 5.08 7.45 1.74
CA SER A 404 4.29 7.75 0.56
C SER A 404 4.14 9.25 0.35
N ALA A 405 3.85 9.60 -0.90
CA ALA A 405 3.58 10.96 -1.33
C ALA A 405 2.30 10.99 -2.18
N ARG A 406 1.56 12.08 -2.04
CA ARG A 406 0.52 12.48 -2.99
C ARG A 406 1.15 13.42 -4.01
N ILE A 407 1.13 13.09 -5.29
CA ILE A 407 1.78 13.90 -6.34
C ILE A 407 0.78 14.37 -7.38
N ARG A 408 0.83 15.66 -7.72
CA ARG A 408 -0.01 16.31 -8.74
C ARG A 408 0.82 17.31 -9.52
N GLY A 409 1.09 17.00 -10.78
CA GLY A 409 1.92 17.85 -11.64
C GLY A 409 3.29 18.08 -11.00
N ARG A 410 3.57 19.33 -10.61
CA ARG A 410 4.84 19.77 -10.00
C ARG A 410 4.84 19.81 -8.47
N VAL A 411 3.80 19.29 -7.83
CA VAL A 411 3.65 19.36 -6.37
C VAL A 411 3.56 17.96 -5.78
N ALA A 412 4.31 17.73 -4.71
CA ALA A 412 4.23 16.55 -3.87
C ALA A 412 3.87 16.92 -2.43
N GLU A 413 3.00 16.14 -1.79
CA GLU A 413 2.76 16.15 -0.36
C GLU A 413 3.27 14.83 0.22
N LEU A 414 4.39 14.89 0.93
CA LEU A 414 5.03 13.74 1.59
C LEU A 414 4.52 13.66 3.02
N SER A 415 4.35 12.45 3.56
CA SER A 415 3.85 12.25 4.92
C SER A 415 4.78 11.36 5.76
N ALA A 416 4.99 11.75 7.02
CA ALA A 416 5.72 10.98 8.02
C ALA A 416 5.07 11.12 9.39
N GLY A 417 5.31 10.15 10.27
CA GLY A 417 4.80 10.17 11.64
C GLY A 417 5.80 9.60 12.63
N ALA A 418 5.58 9.92 13.90
CA ALA A 418 6.42 9.55 15.02
C ALA A 418 5.56 8.96 16.16
N GLY A 419 6.06 7.88 16.76
CA GLY A 419 5.42 7.23 17.90
C GLY A 419 5.87 7.87 19.20
N ILE A 420 4.99 8.66 19.82
CA ILE A 420 5.26 9.39 21.05
C ILE A 420 5.00 8.50 22.26
N VAL A 421 5.97 8.46 23.16
CA VAL A 421 5.91 7.79 24.48
C VAL A 421 6.36 8.77 25.58
N ALA A 422 6.28 8.38 26.85
CA ALA A 422 6.54 9.27 27.99
C ALA A 422 7.94 9.93 27.99
N ASP A 423 8.92 9.26 27.37
CA ASP A 423 10.32 9.67 27.27
C ASP A 423 10.69 10.26 25.89
N SER A 424 9.69 10.60 25.06
CA SER A 424 9.93 11.24 23.77
C SER A 424 10.45 12.67 23.93
N ASP A 425 11.49 13.01 23.15
CA ASP A 425 12.07 14.35 23.05
C ASP A 425 11.57 15.04 21.77
N PRO A 426 10.93 16.22 21.84
CA PRO A 426 10.35 16.89 20.67
C PRO A 426 11.30 17.09 19.48
N GLU A 427 12.58 17.37 19.74
CA GLU A 427 13.58 17.60 18.70
C GLU A 427 14.06 16.29 18.07
N ALA A 428 14.21 15.23 18.87
CA ALA A 428 14.48 13.88 18.36
C ALA A 428 13.35 13.36 17.48
N GLU A 429 12.09 13.55 17.88
CA GLU A 429 10.93 13.12 17.09
C GLU A 429 10.81 13.91 15.77
N LEU A 430 11.16 15.21 15.79
CA LEU A 430 11.26 16.00 14.57
C LEU A 430 12.30 15.41 13.61
N ARG A 431 13.53 15.17 14.07
CA ARG A 431 14.61 14.56 13.29
C ARG A 431 14.24 13.18 12.76
N GLU A 432 13.56 12.36 13.56
CA GLU A 432 13.07 11.05 13.12
C GLU A 432 12.17 11.19 11.90
N THR A 433 11.19 12.10 11.93
CA THR A 433 10.33 12.30 10.77
C THR A 433 11.06 12.86 9.55
N GLU A 434 12.14 13.64 9.71
CA GLU A 434 12.98 14.11 8.60
C GLU A 434 13.69 12.96 7.90
N TRP A 435 14.31 12.06 8.65
CA TRP A 435 14.88 10.82 8.09
C TRP A 435 13.82 9.99 7.37
N LYS A 436 12.58 9.98 7.91
CA LYS A 436 11.50 9.23 7.29
C LYS A 436 11.06 9.78 5.94
N LEU A 437 11.14 11.09 5.75
CA LEU A 437 10.79 11.81 4.52
C LEU A 437 11.91 11.79 3.48
N ASP A 438 13.18 11.71 3.90
CA ASP A 438 14.34 11.86 3.03
C ASP A 438 14.32 10.89 1.83
N SER A 439 14.03 9.61 2.05
CA SER A 439 13.96 8.64 0.93
C SER A 439 12.99 9.08 -0.17
N MET A 440 11.85 9.66 0.18
CA MET A 440 10.91 10.16 -0.82
C MET A 440 11.37 11.50 -1.41
N LEU A 441 12.00 12.38 -0.63
CA LEU A 441 12.61 13.61 -1.16
C LEU A 441 13.68 13.34 -2.21
N GLN A 442 14.53 12.34 -1.99
CA GLN A 442 15.53 11.93 -2.97
C GLN A 442 14.86 11.34 -4.22
N ALA A 443 13.79 10.56 -4.07
CA ALA A 443 13.02 10.07 -5.21
C ALA A 443 12.46 11.21 -6.06
N LEU A 444 11.96 12.29 -5.45
CA LEU A 444 11.44 13.46 -6.18
C LEU A 444 12.53 14.19 -6.98
N ARG A 445 13.76 14.24 -6.45
CA ARG A 445 14.92 14.85 -7.13
C ARG A 445 15.38 14.05 -8.34
N SER A 446 15.14 12.74 -8.35
CA SER A 446 15.53 11.84 -9.43
C SER A 446 14.40 11.54 -10.43
N ALA A 447 13.21 12.14 -10.25
CA ALA A 447 11.99 11.83 -10.98
C ALA A 447 11.60 12.81 -12.10
#